data_AF-A0A6G0JL58-F1
#
_entry.id   AF-A0A6G0JL58-F1
#
_cell.length_a   1.000
_cell.length_b   1.000
_cell.length_c   1.000
_cell.angle_alpha   90.00
_cell.angle_beta   90.00
_cell.angle_gamma   90.00
#
_symmetry.space_group_name_H-M   'P 1'
#
loop_
_entity.id
_entity.type
_entity.pdbx_description
1 polymer ?
#
loop_
_entity_poly.entity_id
_entity_poly.type
_entity_poly.pdbx_seq_one_letter_code
_entity_poly.pdbx_strand_id
1 'polypeptide(L)' 'MNIINAYAPHMGRRIEEADRFYADLATTHNKLPRRDLTFVLGDFNAKLGQPRDGE' A
#
# COMPACT_ATOMS: atom_id res chain seq x y z
N MET A 1 18.38 6.20 -6.81
CA MET A 1 17.21 5.45 -7.32
C MET A 1 16.75 4.52 -6.22
N ASN A 2 15.46 4.51 -5.91
CA ASN A 2 14.90 3.75 -4.79
C ASN A 2 13.88 2.73 -5.29
N ILE A 3 13.78 1.61 -4.59
CA ILE A 3 12.80 0.57 -4.86
C ILE A 3 12.12 0.22 -3.53
N ILE A 4 10.81 0.41 -3.46
CA ILE A 4 9.97 -0.05 -2.36
C ILE A 4 9.15 -1.23 -2.88
N ASN A 5 9.39 -2.42 -2.32
CA ASN A 5 8.56 -3.58 -2.55
C ASN A 5 7.60 -3.75 -1.37
N ALA A 6 6.30 -3.78 -1.64
CA ALA A 6 5.26 -3.83 -0.62
C ALA A 6 4.37 -5.07 -0.79
N TYR A 7 3.91 -5.61 0.33
CA TYR A 7 2.90 -6.67 0.37
C TYR A 7 1.79 -6.24 1.33
N ALA A 8 0.65 -5.81 0.78
CA ALA A 8 -0.47 -5.33 1.57
C ALA A 8 -1.19 -6.49 2.28
N PRO A 9 -1.87 -6.23 3.41
CA PRO A 9 -2.72 -7.21 4.06
C PRO A 9 -3.74 -7.84 3.10
N HIS A 10 -3.95 -9.15 3.22
CA HIS A 10 -4.88 -9.90 2.37
C HIS A 10 -6.36 -9.62 2.72
N MET A 11 -7.26 -10.02 1.83
CA MET A 11 -8.71 -10.01 2.04
C MET A 11 -9.11 -10.64 3.39
N GLY A 12 -9.97 -9.95 4.14
CA GLY A 12 -10.48 -10.41 5.44
C GLY A 12 -9.67 -9.94 6.66
N ARG A 13 -8.56 -9.20 6.44
CA ARG A 13 -7.89 -8.46 7.52
C ARG A 13 -8.68 -7.20 7.85
N ARG A 14 -8.47 -6.69 9.07
CA ARG A 14 -9.21 -5.52 9.55
C ARG A 14 -8.81 -4.27 8.78
N ILE A 15 -9.73 -3.32 8.63
CA ILE A 15 -9.46 -2.06 7.91
C ILE A 15 -8.29 -1.29 8.52
N GLU A 16 -8.12 -1.37 9.84
CA GLU A 16 -7.04 -0.69 10.55
C GLU A 16 -5.66 -1.27 10.19
N GLU A 17 -5.58 -2.54 9.81
CA GLU A 17 -4.33 -3.13 9.29
C GLU A 17 -3.99 -2.55 7.92
N ALA A 18 -4.99 -2.34 7.06
CA ALA A 18 -4.78 -1.71 5.76
C ALA A 18 -4.39 -0.23 5.92
N ASP A 19 -5.08 0.52 6.78
CA ASP A 19 -4.77 1.92 7.06
C ASP A 19 -3.35 2.08 7.60
N ARG A 20 -2.95 1.22 8.54
CA ARG A 20 -1.59 1.21 9.07
C ARG A 20 -0.56 0.89 7.99
N PHE A 21 -0.83 -0.10 7.14
CA PHE A 21 0.04 -0.43 6.02
C PHE A 21 0.28 0.78 5.11
N TYR A 22 -0.78 1.50 4.72
CA TYR A 22 -0.65 2.68 3.87
C TYR A 22 0.06 3.86 4.57
N ALA A 23 -0.15 4.03 5.89
CA ALA A 23 0.57 5.02 6.68
C ALA A 23 2.08 4.73 6.76
N ASP A 24 2.45 3.45 6.97
CA ASP A 24 3.84 3.01 7.04
C ASP A 24 4.54 3.13 5.66
N LEU A 25 3.83 2.81 4.58
CA LEU A 25 4.31 2.98 3.21
C LEU A 25 4.56 4.47 2.88
N ALA A 26 3.60 5.35 3.22
CA ALA A 26 3.75 6.78 3.01
C ALA A 26 4.94 7.35 3.82
N THR A 27 5.08 6.92 5.07
CA THR A 27 6.21 7.30 5.93
C THR A 27 7.55 6.86 5.33
N THR A 28 7.61 5.64 4.81
CA THR A 28 8.81 5.10 4.16
C THR A 28 9.16 5.89 2.89
N HIS A 29 8.17 6.13 2.02
CA HIS A 29 8.34 6.93 0.82
C HIS A 29 8.84 8.35 1.14
N ASN A 30 8.28 9.00 2.16
CA ASN A 30 8.63 10.37 2.53
C ASN A 30 10.04 10.54 3.11
N LYS A 31 10.67 9.45 3.58
CA LYS A 31 12.08 9.46 4.03
C LYS A 31 13.07 9.42 2.87
N LEU A 32 12.64 9.05 1.67
CA LEU A 32 13.53 8.93 0.53
C LEU A 32 13.86 10.31 -0.07
N PRO A 33 15.08 10.49 -0.62
CA PRO A 33 15.44 11.72 -1.33
C PRO A 33 14.50 11.97 -2.52
N ARG A 34 13.84 13.15 -2.55
CA ARG A 34 12.88 13.54 -3.60
C ARG A 34 13.46 13.62 -5.02
N ARG A 35 14.78 13.76 -5.15
CA ARG A 35 15.47 13.89 -6.45
C ARG A 35 15.72 12.55 -7.13
N ASP A 36 15.49 11.45 -6.43
CA ASP A 36 15.74 10.10 -6.91
C ASP A 36 14.46 9.47 -7.45
N LEU A 37 14.55 8.86 -8.64
CA LEU A 37 13.49 8.03 -9.18
C LEU A 37 13.18 6.90 -8.18
N THR A 38 11.91 6.77 -7.81
CA THR A 38 11.45 5.78 -6.83
C THR A 38 10.40 4.89 -7.48
N PHE A 39 10.65 3.58 -7.49
CA PHE A 39 9.69 2.57 -7.90
C PHE A 39 8.99 2.02 -6.67
N VAL A 40 7.66 2.03 -6.67
CA VAL A 40 6.85 1.36 -5.66
C VAL A 40 6.09 0.25 -6.37
N LEU A 41 6.32 -0.99 -5.94
CA LEU A 41 5.82 -2.20 -6.59
C LEU A 41 5.51 -3.29 -5.55
N GLY A 42 4.96 -4.39 -6.02
CA GLY A 42 4.59 -5.54 -5.20
C GLY A 42 3.09 -5.82 -5.27
N ASP A 43 2.58 -6.58 -4.31
CA ASP A 43 1.17 -6.97 -4.26
C ASP A 43 0.43 -6.09 -3.24
N PHE A 44 -0.48 -5.27 -3.76
CA PHE A 44 -1.26 -4.34 -2.95
C PHE A 44 -2.62 -4.90 -2.52
N ASN A 45 -3.00 -6.11 -2.97
CA ASN A 45 -4.31 -6.70 -2.68
C ASN A 45 -5.49 -5.73 -2.88
N ALA A 46 -5.34 -4.74 -3.78
CA ALA A 46 -6.27 -3.64 -3.92
C ALA A 46 -7.58 -4.12 -4.55
N LYS A 47 -8.72 -3.69 -4.01
CA LYS A 47 -10.02 -3.90 -4.68
C LYS A 47 -10.23 -2.81 -5.71
N LEU A 48 -10.61 -3.21 -6.92
CA LEU A 48 -11.17 -2.30 -7.91
C LEU A 48 -12.69 -2.29 -7.74
N GLY A 49 -13.27 -1.12 -7.46
CA GLY A 49 -14.71 -0.93 -7.29
C GLY A 49 -15.19 -0.87 -5.83
N GLN A 50 -16.44 -0.44 -5.65
CA GLN A 50 -17.11 -0.47 -4.35
C GLN A 50 -17.47 -1.92 -3.98
N PRO A 51 -17.50 -2.27 -2.67
CA PRO A 51 -18.17 -3.49 -2.23
C PRO A 51 -19.57 -3.51 -2.84
N ARG A 52 -19.93 -4.58 -3.55
CA ARG A 52 -21.33 -4.81 -3.88
C ARG A 52 -21.98 -5.20 -2.57
N ASP A 53 -22.80 -4.32 -2.00
CA ASP A 53 -23.66 -4.70 -0.89
C ASP A 53 -24.62 -5.79 -1.40
N GLY A 54 -24.46 -7.03 -0.94
CA GLY A 54 -25.48 -8.08 -1.07
C GLY A 54 -25.19 -9.32 -1.94
N GLU A 55 -24.00 -9.92 -1.86
CA GLU A 55 -23.82 -11.37 -2.13
C GLU A 55 -23.11 -12.06 -0.96
#